data_AF-A0A562PYU1-F1
#
_entry.id   AF-A0A562PYU1-F1
#
_cell.length_a   1.000
_cell.length_b   1.000
_cell.length_c   1.000
_cell.angle_alpha   90.00
_cell.angle_beta   90.00
_cell.angle_gamma   90.00
#
_symmetry.space_group_name_H-M   'P 1'
#
loop_
_entity.id
_entity.type
_entity.pdbx_description
1 polymer ?
#
loop_
_entity_poly.entity_id
_entity_poly.type
_entity_poly.pdbx_seq_one_letter_code
_entity_poly.pdbx_strand_id
1 'polypeptide(L)'
;MKKTIPTILFLLLSILIYSQDSKMKIEENRFIERRNNKFGITDSLQNIIIPFKYDFIEYENQRLIVRKNSLNGLFSLENTELVPIEFRFILPRKNDRFILWKNNSTDGLCDANGKIIIPVKYKNVSSTENDDFYITENENNLNGIYDYNGKNIILEEYKFFAVDGYKIFATKHNKAQIIDLQNSKNNIDLDEKIELIETLRHHAMGENIFQIIKKGNKFGIINSKNETIIPIIYDEIKSSQNWRYFIIKQNNKIGLINVNGTLTKEPIYDSIELRKEFIVLKRKNIKDEIYSYEY
;
A
#
# COMPACT_ATOMS: atom_id res chain seq x y z
N MET A 1 -22.49 -1.53 -17.67
CA MET A 1 -21.47 -1.46 -18.75
C MET A 1 -20.92 -0.05 -18.85
N LYS A 2 -19.64 0.12 -18.49
CA LYS A 2 -18.62 1.10 -18.95
C LYS A 2 -17.65 1.32 -17.80
N LYS A 3 -16.55 0.58 -17.83
CA LYS A 3 -15.40 0.73 -16.95
C LYS A 3 -14.70 2.04 -17.34
N THR A 4 -14.64 3.00 -16.42
CA THR A 4 -13.74 4.15 -16.53
C THR A 4 -12.43 3.78 -15.88
N ILE A 5 -11.42 3.57 -16.71
CA ILE A 5 -10.01 3.39 -16.35
C ILE A 5 -9.54 4.71 -15.74
N PRO A 6 -8.98 4.77 -14.53
CA PRO A 6 -8.31 5.97 -14.07
C PRO A 6 -7.00 6.08 -14.85
N THR A 7 -6.96 7.09 -15.70
CA THR A 7 -5.80 7.57 -16.43
C THR A 7 -4.66 7.79 -15.43
N ILE A 8 -3.64 6.93 -15.48
CA ILE A 8 -2.32 7.23 -14.93
C ILE A 8 -1.74 8.32 -15.83
N LEU A 9 -2.08 9.56 -15.49
CA LEU A 9 -1.47 10.76 -16.04
C LEU A 9 -0.25 11.07 -15.15
N PHE A 10 0.82 10.32 -15.33
CA PHE A 10 2.12 10.64 -14.73
C PHE A 10 3.07 11.08 -15.85
N LEU A 11 3.39 12.37 -15.84
CA LEU A 11 4.51 13.03 -16.50
C LEU A 11 4.77 12.70 -17.99
N LEU A 12 3.96 13.30 -18.86
CA LEU A 12 4.40 13.71 -20.19
C LEU A 12 4.53 15.23 -20.16
N LEU A 13 5.63 15.76 -19.59
CA LEU A 13 6.21 17.06 -19.97
C LEU A 13 7.57 17.31 -19.26
N SER A 14 8.53 16.44 -19.55
CA SER A 14 9.92 16.88 -19.69
C SER A 14 10.49 16.22 -20.93
N ILE A 15 9.95 16.65 -22.09
CA ILE A 15 10.68 16.53 -23.35
C ILE A 15 11.86 17.51 -23.24
N LEU A 16 12.88 17.11 -22.46
CA LEU A 16 14.23 17.44 -22.84
C LEU A 16 14.59 16.43 -23.92
N ILE A 17 14.85 16.97 -25.09
CA ILE A 17 15.56 16.33 -26.17
C ILE A 17 16.87 15.80 -25.56
N TYR A 18 16.86 14.57 -25.06
CA TYR A 18 18.09 13.85 -24.75
C TYR A 18 18.72 13.54 -26.10
N SER A 19 19.84 14.20 -26.37
CA SER A 19 20.73 13.82 -27.46
C SER A 19 20.98 12.31 -27.42
N GLN A 20 21.27 11.72 -28.58
CA GLN A 20 21.56 10.28 -28.74
C GLN A 20 22.76 9.77 -27.90
N ASP A 21 23.43 10.65 -27.15
CA ASP A 21 24.63 10.40 -26.34
C ASP A 21 24.41 10.76 -24.85
N SER A 22 23.31 10.31 -24.25
CA SER A 22 23.09 10.48 -22.81
C SER A 22 24.02 9.55 -22.02
N LYS A 23 25.09 10.11 -21.43
CA LYS A 23 25.99 9.42 -20.50
C LYS A 23 25.54 9.69 -19.07
N MET A 24 25.12 8.66 -18.35
CA MET A 24 24.70 8.78 -16.94
C MET A 24 25.78 8.17 -16.04
N LYS A 25 26.41 9.00 -15.20
CA LYS A 25 27.37 8.53 -14.18
C LYS A 25 26.62 7.80 -13.06
N ILE A 26 27.05 6.59 -12.73
CA ILE A 26 26.48 5.79 -11.62
C ILE A 26 27.47 5.55 -10.47
N GLU A 27 28.78 5.56 -10.77
CA GLU A 27 29.88 5.57 -9.79
C GLU A 27 31.07 6.37 -10.36
N GLU A 28 32.14 6.58 -9.58
CA GLU A 28 33.33 7.35 -10.00
C GLU A 28 33.88 6.93 -11.37
N ASN A 29 33.87 5.63 -11.68
CA ASN A 29 34.42 5.06 -12.91
C ASN A 29 33.41 4.19 -13.67
N ARG A 30 32.10 4.48 -13.57
CA ARG A 30 31.05 3.69 -14.25
C ARG A 30 29.97 4.59 -14.82
N PHE A 31 29.65 4.37 -16.09
CA PHE A 31 28.69 5.18 -16.81
C PHE A 31 27.75 4.32 -17.63
N ILE A 32 26.44 4.51 -17.44
CA ILE A 32 25.43 3.94 -18.32
C ILE A 32 25.41 4.78 -19.60
N GLU A 33 25.57 4.10 -20.72
CA GLU A 33 25.58 4.68 -22.05
C GLU A 33 24.61 3.94 -22.97
N ARG A 34 24.16 4.62 -24.03
CA ARG A 34 23.33 4.04 -25.09
C ARG A 34 24.08 4.12 -26.42
N ARG A 35 24.24 2.99 -27.09
CA ARG A 35 24.81 2.90 -28.45
C ARG A 35 23.93 2.01 -29.31
N ASN A 36 23.63 2.43 -30.54
CA ASN A 36 22.79 1.66 -31.48
C ASN A 36 21.48 1.14 -30.85
N ASN A 37 20.79 1.99 -30.10
CA ASN A 37 19.56 1.66 -29.36
C ASN A 37 19.69 0.62 -28.24
N LYS A 38 20.89 0.22 -27.85
CA LYS A 38 21.12 -0.69 -26.72
C LYS A 38 21.91 0.00 -25.63
N PHE A 39 21.65 -0.39 -24.39
CA PHE A 39 22.33 0.10 -23.20
C PHE A 39 23.48 -0.83 -22.80
N GLY A 40 24.56 -0.23 -22.33
CA GLY A 40 25.74 -0.87 -21.77
C GLY A 40 26.35 0.03 -20.70
N ILE A 41 27.45 -0.43 -20.09
CA ILE A 41 28.20 0.33 -19.10
C ILE A 41 29.66 0.37 -19.50
N THR A 42 30.25 1.57 -19.44
CA THR A 42 31.66 1.80 -19.69
C THR A 42 32.34 2.38 -18.46
N ASP A 43 33.67 2.29 -18.43
CA ASP A 43 34.49 3.08 -17.52
C ASP A 43 34.81 4.48 -18.08
N SER A 44 35.59 5.27 -17.35
CA SER A 44 36.04 6.61 -17.79
C SER A 44 36.97 6.57 -19.01
N LEU A 45 37.60 5.43 -19.28
CA LEU A 45 38.49 5.19 -20.42
C LEU A 45 37.77 4.59 -21.64
N GLN A 46 36.43 4.52 -21.61
CA GLN A 46 35.58 3.92 -22.65
C GLN A 46 35.70 2.39 -22.79
N ASN A 47 36.33 1.70 -21.83
CA ASN A 47 36.32 0.25 -21.80
C ASN A 47 34.91 -0.25 -21.47
N ILE A 48 34.46 -1.28 -22.18
CA ILE A 48 33.12 -1.86 -21.98
C ILE A 48 33.15 -2.78 -20.77
N ILE A 49 32.45 -2.40 -19.70
CA ILE A 49 32.23 -3.24 -18.52
C ILE A 49 31.00 -4.13 -18.75
N ILE A 50 29.90 -3.53 -19.21
CA ILE A 50 28.67 -4.24 -19.56
C ILE A 50 28.37 -4.02 -21.05
N PRO A 51 28.23 -5.09 -21.84
CA PRO A 51 28.04 -4.98 -23.28
C PRO A 51 26.73 -4.27 -23.65
N PHE A 52 26.76 -3.50 -24.74
CA PHE A 52 25.62 -2.79 -25.34
C PHE A 52 24.62 -3.76 -25.98
N LYS A 53 23.91 -4.54 -25.15
CA LYS A 53 22.94 -5.57 -25.61
C LYS A 53 21.57 -5.48 -24.93
N TYR A 54 21.42 -4.60 -23.94
CA TYR A 54 20.20 -4.47 -23.15
C TYR A 54 19.29 -3.39 -23.71
N ASP A 55 17.98 -3.55 -23.53
CA ASP A 55 16.99 -2.55 -23.97
C ASP A 55 16.95 -1.35 -23.04
N PHE A 56 17.34 -1.55 -21.77
CA PHE A 56 17.42 -0.52 -20.74
C PHE A 56 18.29 -1.01 -19.58
N ILE A 57 18.95 -0.09 -18.88
CA ILE A 57 19.66 -0.34 -17.62
C ILE A 57 19.32 0.81 -16.69
N GLU A 58 18.88 0.47 -15.48
CA GLU A 58 18.61 1.39 -14.38
C GLU A 58 19.53 1.04 -13.20
N TYR A 59 20.01 2.06 -12.49
CA TYR A 59 20.91 1.90 -11.34
C TYR A 59 20.21 2.36 -10.07
N GLU A 60 19.88 1.41 -9.21
CA GLU A 60 19.11 1.63 -7.99
C GLU A 60 19.64 0.68 -6.91
N ASN A 61 19.69 1.15 -5.65
CA ASN A 61 20.17 0.35 -4.51
C ASN A 61 21.52 -0.36 -4.78
N GLN A 62 22.47 0.36 -5.40
CA GLN A 62 23.80 -0.16 -5.74
C GLN A 62 23.79 -1.40 -6.65
N ARG A 63 22.71 -1.61 -7.41
CA ARG A 63 22.56 -2.71 -8.36
C ARG A 63 22.00 -2.22 -9.68
N LEU A 64 22.11 -3.08 -10.69
CA LEU A 64 21.65 -2.80 -12.04
C LEU A 64 20.38 -3.59 -12.31
N ILE A 65 19.28 -2.89 -12.54
CA ILE A 65 18.07 -3.49 -13.07
C ILE A 65 18.20 -3.43 -14.60
N VAL A 66 18.44 -4.59 -15.21
CA VAL A 66 18.66 -4.69 -16.66
C VAL A 66 17.42 -5.22 -17.35
N ARG A 67 17.01 -4.57 -18.45
CA ARG A 67 15.88 -5.02 -19.26
C ARG A 67 16.33 -5.61 -20.59
N LYS A 68 15.78 -6.76 -20.94
CA LYS A 68 15.97 -7.41 -22.25
C LYS A 68 14.69 -8.13 -22.65
N ASN A 69 14.21 -7.88 -23.87
CA ASN A 69 12.99 -8.47 -24.42
C ASN A 69 11.78 -8.29 -23.48
N SER A 70 11.61 -7.09 -22.94
CA SER A 70 10.53 -6.73 -22.00
C SER A 70 10.55 -7.43 -20.63
N LEU A 71 11.59 -8.21 -20.32
CA LEU A 71 11.82 -8.82 -19.02
C LEU A 71 13.04 -8.18 -18.34
N ASN A 72 13.09 -8.25 -17.02
CA ASN A 72 14.10 -7.63 -16.19
C ASN A 72 14.82 -8.68 -15.34
N GLY A 73 16.10 -8.44 -15.12
CA GLY A 73 16.95 -9.16 -14.17
C GLY A 73 17.75 -8.18 -13.32
N LEU A 74 18.37 -8.66 -12.24
CA LEU A 74 19.19 -7.87 -11.34
C LEU A 74 20.65 -8.29 -11.47
N PHE A 75 21.54 -7.33 -11.67
CA PHE A 75 22.96 -7.57 -11.93
C PHE A 75 23.82 -6.78 -10.94
N SER A 76 24.99 -7.34 -10.62
CA SER A 76 26.06 -6.59 -9.96
C SER A 76 26.69 -5.61 -10.95
N LEU A 77 27.48 -4.66 -10.44
CA LEU A 77 28.22 -3.71 -11.27
C LEU A 77 29.33 -4.39 -12.10
N GLU A 78 29.77 -5.58 -11.69
CA GLU A 78 30.74 -6.45 -12.37
C GLU A 78 30.08 -7.35 -13.42
N ASN A 79 28.83 -7.05 -13.82
CA ASN A 79 28.06 -7.82 -14.80
C ASN A 79 27.73 -9.26 -14.35
N THR A 80 27.71 -9.52 -13.04
CA THR A 80 27.26 -10.82 -12.50
C THR A 80 25.74 -10.82 -12.42
N GLU A 81 25.10 -11.84 -12.99
CA GLU A 81 23.64 -12.03 -12.86
C GLU A 81 23.33 -12.51 -11.43
N LEU A 82 22.55 -11.70 -10.69
CA LEU A 82 22.13 -12.00 -9.32
C LEU A 82 20.68 -12.53 -9.31
N VAL A 83 19.84 -11.98 -10.19
CA VAL A 83 18.48 -12.45 -10.45
C VAL A 83 18.31 -12.55 -11.97
N PRO A 84 17.84 -13.71 -12.49
CA PRO A 84 17.73 -13.93 -13.93
C PRO A 84 16.74 -12.97 -14.61
N ILE A 85 16.94 -12.75 -15.91
CA ILE A 85 16.04 -11.91 -16.73
C ILE A 85 14.75 -12.67 -17.06
N GLU A 86 13.85 -12.77 -16.09
CA GLU A 86 12.56 -13.47 -16.23
C GLU A 86 11.37 -12.71 -15.62
N PHE A 87 11.62 -11.57 -14.97
CA PHE A 87 10.60 -10.80 -14.26
C PHE A 87 10.04 -9.69 -15.14
N ARG A 88 8.73 -9.43 -15.07
CA ARG A 88 8.16 -8.32 -15.81
C ARG A 88 8.57 -6.97 -15.23
N PHE A 89 8.67 -6.87 -13.91
CA PHE A 89 9.27 -5.73 -13.24
C PHE A 89 10.14 -6.22 -12.08
N ILE A 90 11.22 -5.50 -11.83
CA ILE A 90 11.99 -5.54 -10.59
C ILE A 90 11.93 -4.11 -10.07
N LEU A 91 11.35 -3.91 -8.89
CA LEU A 91 11.11 -2.59 -8.33
C LEU A 91 11.98 -2.38 -7.09
N PRO A 92 12.81 -1.32 -7.05
CA PRO A 92 13.64 -1.03 -5.90
C PRO A 92 12.78 -0.61 -4.69
N ARG A 93 13.29 -0.90 -3.50
CA ARG A 93 12.70 -0.54 -2.20
C ARG A 93 13.77 0.03 -1.28
N LYS A 94 13.41 0.52 -0.09
CA LYS A 94 14.42 0.90 0.91
C LYS A 94 15.25 -0.34 1.32
N ASN A 95 16.35 -0.10 2.05
CA ASN A 95 17.19 -1.15 2.64
C ASN A 95 17.77 -2.16 1.63
N ASP A 96 18.10 -1.68 0.42
CA ASP A 96 18.69 -2.50 -0.65
C ASP A 96 17.85 -3.76 -0.98
N ARG A 97 16.53 -3.61 -1.00
CA ARG A 97 15.55 -4.66 -1.33
C ARG A 97 14.93 -4.42 -2.72
N PHE A 98 14.44 -5.51 -3.32
CA PHE A 98 13.77 -5.46 -4.61
C PHE A 98 12.53 -6.35 -4.62
N ILE A 99 11.38 -5.79 -5.03
CA ILE A 99 10.17 -6.57 -5.30
C ILE A 99 10.31 -7.18 -6.69
N LEU A 100 10.10 -8.48 -6.77
CA LEU A 100 10.15 -9.27 -8.00
C LEU A 100 8.73 -9.53 -8.47
N TRP A 101 8.36 -9.04 -9.66
CA TRP A 101 6.98 -9.10 -10.16
C TRP A 101 6.86 -9.87 -11.48
N LYS A 102 5.97 -10.86 -11.52
CA LYS A 102 5.69 -11.69 -12.71
C LYS A 102 4.26 -11.46 -13.23
N ASN A 103 4.05 -11.70 -14.53
CA ASN A 103 2.82 -11.39 -15.28
C ASN A 103 1.48 -11.83 -14.63
N ASN A 104 1.49 -12.90 -13.82
CA ASN A 104 0.28 -13.48 -13.20
C ASN A 104 0.14 -13.08 -11.73
N SER A 105 0.49 -11.83 -11.39
CA SER A 105 0.41 -11.33 -10.01
C SER A 105 1.27 -12.11 -9.02
N THR A 106 2.33 -12.79 -9.47
CA THR A 106 3.22 -13.51 -8.55
C THR A 106 4.40 -12.63 -8.17
N ASP A 107 4.43 -12.32 -6.88
CA ASP A 107 5.31 -11.38 -6.26
C ASP A 107 6.23 -12.12 -5.28
N GLY A 108 7.46 -11.62 -5.19
CA GLY A 108 8.41 -12.01 -4.17
C GLY A 108 9.34 -10.85 -3.82
N LEU A 109 10.29 -11.10 -2.94
CA LEU A 109 11.25 -10.09 -2.47
C LEU A 109 12.63 -10.71 -2.44
N CYS A 110 13.64 -10.00 -2.94
CA CYS A 110 15.04 -10.37 -2.76
C CYS A 110 15.86 -9.22 -2.15
N ASP A 111 17.01 -9.55 -1.58
CA ASP A 111 18.04 -8.57 -1.26
C ASP A 111 18.88 -8.19 -2.49
N ALA A 112 19.78 -7.23 -2.30
CA ALA A 112 20.71 -6.81 -3.34
C ALA A 112 21.69 -7.90 -3.80
N ASN A 113 21.87 -9.01 -3.09
CA ASN A 113 22.68 -10.13 -3.56
C ASN A 113 21.85 -11.15 -4.35
N GLY A 114 20.57 -10.88 -4.59
CA GLY A 114 19.66 -11.79 -5.27
C GLY A 114 19.13 -12.91 -4.38
N LYS A 115 19.43 -12.90 -3.07
CA LYS A 115 18.89 -13.89 -2.14
C LYS A 115 17.40 -13.63 -1.99
N ILE A 116 16.60 -14.64 -2.31
CA ILE A 116 15.14 -14.61 -2.12
C ILE A 116 14.83 -14.59 -0.62
N ILE A 117 14.16 -13.53 -0.18
CA ILE A 117 13.65 -13.32 1.19
C ILE A 117 12.20 -13.81 1.26
N ILE A 118 11.38 -13.42 0.29
CA ILE A 118 9.99 -13.85 0.14
C ILE A 118 9.86 -14.59 -1.19
N PRO A 119 9.43 -15.86 -1.20
CA PRO A 119 9.27 -16.64 -2.42
C PRO A 119 8.35 -15.96 -3.44
N VAL A 120 8.69 -16.04 -4.72
CA VAL A 120 7.89 -15.49 -5.83
C VAL A 120 6.67 -16.39 -6.12
N LYS A 121 5.67 -16.33 -5.25
CA LYS A 121 4.46 -17.16 -5.35
C LYS A 121 3.17 -16.47 -4.87
N TYR A 122 3.28 -15.23 -4.41
CA TYR A 122 2.18 -14.52 -3.75
C TYR A 122 1.48 -13.61 -4.73
N LYS A 123 0.15 -13.52 -4.63
CA LYS A 123 -0.67 -12.58 -5.41
C LYS A 123 -0.22 -11.12 -5.25
N ASN A 124 0.30 -10.79 -4.08
CA ASN A 124 0.83 -9.47 -3.74
C ASN A 124 1.83 -9.57 -2.59
N VAL A 125 2.90 -8.76 -2.64
CA VAL A 125 3.81 -8.52 -1.52
C VAL A 125 3.89 -7.02 -1.26
N SER A 126 3.60 -6.62 -0.02
CA SER A 126 3.70 -5.23 0.43
C SER A 126 4.50 -5.13 1.72
N SER A 127 5.00 -3.93 2.05
CA SER A 127 5.78 -3.69 3.26
C SER A 127 5.20 -2.52 4.06
N THR A 128 5.56 -2.45 5.33
CA THR A 128 5.38 -1.21 6.12
C THR A 128 6.33 -0.12 5.63
N GLU A 129 6.09 1.14 6.01
CA GLU A 129 6.89 2.29 5.54
C GLU A 129 8.40 2.17 5.84
N ASN A 130 8.73 1.44 6.91
CA ASN A 130 10.10 1.21 7.39
C ASN A 130 10.63 -0.20 7.07
N ASP A 131 9.87 -1.03 6.35
CA ASP A 131 10.17 -2.43 6.08
C ASP A 131 10.37 -3.30 7.34
N ASP A 132 9.69 -2.96 8.44
CA ASP A 132 9.75 -3.73 9.70
C ASP A 132 9.27 -5.18 9.50
N PHE A 133 8.24 -5.35 8.66
CA PHE A 133 7.70 -6.62 8.23
C PHE A 133 7.04 -6.49 6.86
N TYR A 134 6.78 -7.63 6.24
CA TYR A 134 6.14 -7.74 4.93
C TYR A 134 4.81 -8.46 5.04
N ILE A 135 3.82 -7.95 4.32
CA ILE A 135 2.49 -8.53 4.21
C ILE A 135 2.40 -9.25 2.87
N THR A 136 2.13 -10.55 2.91
CA THR A 136 1.86 -11.37 1.73
C THR A 136 0.36 -11.54 1.53
N GLU A 137 -0.08 -11.73 0.30
CA GLU A 137 -1.44 -12.15 -0.03
C GLU A 137 -1.37 -13.34 -1.00
N ASN A 138 -2.10 -14.41 -0.72
CA ASN A 138 -2.20 -15.56 -1.60
C ASN A 138 -3.36 -15.41 -2.61
N GLU A 139 -3.48 -16.38 -3.52
CA GLU A 139 -4.54 -16.40 -4.55
C GLU A 139 -5.98 -16.42 -3.97
N ASN A 140 -6.13 -16.87 -2.72
CA ASN A 140 -7.42 -16.87 -2.02
C ASN A 140 -7.72 -15.56 -1.28
N ASN A 141 -6.90 -14.51 -1.47
CA ASN A 141 -6.96 -13.24 -0.76
C ASN A 141 -6.77 -13.37 0.77
N LEU A 142 -6.03 -14.38 1.21
CA LEU A 142 -5.61 -14.52 2.59
C LEU A 142 -4.20 -13.98 2.76
N ASN A 143 -3.96 -13.33 3.88
CA ASN A 143 -2.79 -12.57 4.22
C ASN A 143 -1.92 -13.28 5.24
N GLY A 144 -0.61 -13.12 5.08
CA GLY A 144 0.43 -13.60 5.98
C GLY A 144 1.42 -12.48 6.30
N ILE A 145 2.36 -12.79 7.18
CA ILE A 145 3.42 -11.87 7.63
C ILE A 145 4.77 -12.57 7.56
N TYR A 146 5.72 -11.91 6.92
CA TYR A 146 7.14 -12.21 6.98
C TYR A 146 7.87 -11.13 7.77
N ASP A 147 8.84 -11.51 8.60
CA ASP A 147 9.77 -10.54 9.18
C ASP A 147 10.74 -9.99 8.13
N TYR A 148 11.50 -8.95 8.50
CA TYR A 148 12.52 -8.34 7.65
C TYR A 148 13.55 -9.34 7.05
N ASN A 149 13.81 -10.44 7.75
CA ASN A 149 14.80 -11.46 7.37
C ASN A 149 14.20 -12.61 6.53
N GLY A 150 12.89 -12.60 6.28
CA GLY A 150 12.19 -13.63 5.52
C GLY A 150 11.70 -14.81 6.35
N LYS A 151 11.66 -14.69 7.68
CA LYS A 151 10.96 -15.67 8.52
C LYS A 151 9.46 -15.44 8.42
N ASN A 152 8.71 -16.46 8.02
CA ASN A 152 7.26 -16.42 8.06
C ASN A 152 6.78 -16.42 9.53
N ILE A 153 6.20 -15.31 9.98
CA ILE A 153 5.61 -15.15 11.32
C ILE A 153 4.16 -15.64 11.31
N ILE A 154 3.39 -15.29 10.27
CA ILE A 154 1.98 -15.63 10.12
C ILE A 154 1.75 -16.21 8.73
N LEU A 155 1.27 -17.45 8.67
CA LEU A 155 0.87 -18.10 7.42
C LEU A 155 -0.35 -17.40 6.81
N GLU A 156 -0.52 -17.54 5.49
CA GLU A 156 -1.60 -16.89 4.73
C GLU A 156 -2.99 -17.52 4.98
N GLU A 157 -3.48 -17.41 6.21
CA GLU A 157 -4.71 -18.02 6.73
C GLU A 157 -5.72 -16.99 7.26
N TYR A 158 -5.37 -15.70 7.21
CA TYR A 158 -6.16 -14.60 7.76
C TYR A 158 -6.66 -13.68 6.65
N LYS A 159 -7.80 -13.02 6.81
CA LYS A 159 -8.12 -11.84 6.00
C LYS A 159 -7.78 -10.59 6.82
N PHE A 160 -6.86 -9.76 6.34
CA PHE A 160 -6.52 -8.49 7.01
C PHE A 160 -7.43 -7.37 6.53
N PHE A 161 -7.86 -6.53 7.47
CA PHE A 161 -8.72 -5.37 7.21
C PHE A 161 -7.94 -4.07 7.36
N ALA A 162 -7.12 -3.97 8.41
CA ALA A 162 -6.33 -2.78 8.70
C ALA A 162 -5.08 -3.15 9.52
N VAL A 163 -4.01 -2.37 9.36
CA VAL A 163 -2.71 -2.57 10.03
C VAL A 163 -2.31 -1.27 10.70
N ASP A 164 -2.28 -1.24 12.03
CA ASP A 164 -1.91 -0.11 12.87
C ASP A 164 -0.59 -0.38 13.58
N GLY A 165 0.52 0.05 12.98
CA GLY A 165 1.86 -0.34 13.43
C GLY A 165 2.03 -1.86 13.43
N TYR A 166 2.20 -2.45 14.61
CA TYR A 166 2.33 -3.91 14.80
C TYR A 166 1.02 -4.61 15.20
N LYS A 167 -0.10 -3.89 15.20
CA LYS A 167 -1.44 -4.43 15.46
C LYS A 167 -2.19 -4.62 14.15
N ILE A 168 -2.87 -5.75 13.97
CA ILE A 168 -3.60 -6.07 12.74
C ILE A 168 -5.03 -6.46 13.06
N PHE A 169 -5.98 -5.77 12.47
CA PHE A 169 -7.38 -6.19 12.46
C PHE A 169 -7.55 -7.29 11.42
N ALA A 170 -7.90 -8.48 11.86
CA ALA A 170 -7.95 -9.66 11.01
C ALA A 170 -9.17 -10.54 11.32
N THR A 171 -9.56 -11.36 10.34
CA THR A 171 -10.45 -12.49 10.57
C THR A 171 -9.78 -13.80 10.19
N LYS A 172 -10.07 -14.85 10.96
CA LYS A 172 -9.74 -16.25 10.62
C LYS A 172 -10.92 -17.13 10.96
N HIS A 173 -11.38 -17.94 10.01
CA HIS A 173 -12.60 -18.75 10.17
C HIS A 173 -13.81 -17.94 10.70
N ASN A 174 -14.02 -16.74 10.14
CA ASN A 174 -15.06 -15.78 10.54
C ASN A 174 -14.95 -15.24 11.98
N LYS A 175 -13.87 -15.51 12.71
CA LYS A 175 -13.61 -14.91 14.03
C LYS A 175 -12.77 -13.65 13.87
N ALA A 176 -13.31 -12.52 14.29
CA ALA A 176 -12.63 -11.24 14.28
C ALA A 176 -11.66 -11.12 15.47
N GLN A 177 -10.46 -10.61 15.20
CA GLN A 177 -9.43 -10.46 16.22
C GLN A 177 -8.50 -9.29 15.89
N ILE A 178 -7.76 -8.84 16.90
CA ILE A 178 -6.63 -7.93 16.77
C ILE A 178 -5.36 -8.73 17.07
N ILE A 179 -4.52 -8.92 16.06
CA ILE A 179 -3.25 -9.64 16.18
C ILE A 179 -2.17 -8.65 16.59
N ASP A 180 -1.34 -9.01 17.57
CA ASP A 180 -0.15 -8.29 17.98
C ASP A 180 1.11 -9.02 17.49
N LEU A 181 1.80 -8.43 16.51
CA LEU A 181 3.02 -9.00 15.95
C LEU A 181 4.20 -8.97 16.91
N GLN A 182 4.20 -8.12 17.94
CA GLN A 182 5.29 -8.05 18.92
C GLN A 182 5.15 -9.13 19.98
N ASN A 183 3.91 -9.45 20.39
CA ASN A 183 3.66 -10.49 21.37
C ASN A 183 2.28 -11.13 21.15
N SER A 184 2.28 -12.34 20.63
CA SER A 184 1.05 -13.12 20.37
C SER A 184 0.15 -13.34 21.59
N LYS A 185 0.68 -13.24 22.83
CA LYS A 185 -0.14 -13.31 24.06
C LYS A 185 -1.06 -12.09 24.23
N ASN A 186 -0.77 -10.99 23.54
CA ASN A 186 -1.56 -9.77 23.52
C ASN A 186 -2.58 -9.75 22.37
N ASN A 187 -2.75 -10.86 21.65
CA ASN A 187 -3.83 -10.98 20.69
C ASN A 187 -5.18 -10.83 21.40
N ILE A 188 -6.12 -10.15 20.75
CA ILE A 188 -7.44 -9.89 21.29
C ILE A 188 -8.47 -10.55 20.38
N ASP A 189 -9.13 -11.59 20.86
CA ASP A 189 -10.33 -12.11 20.21
C ASP A 189 -11.51 -11.17 20.49
N LEU A 190 -12.18 -10.74 19.43
CA LEU A 190 -13.39 -9.93 19.56
C LEU A 190 -14.61 -10.84 19.83
N ASP A 191 -15.69 -10.24 20.33
CA ASP A 191 -16.98 -10.93 20.48
C ASP A 191 -17.37 -11.62 19.16
N GLU A 192 -17.79 -12.88 19.22
CA GLU A 192 -18.09 -13.70 18.03
C GLU A 192 -19.19 -13.10 17.12
N LYS A 193 -19.99 -12.16 17.64
CA LYS A 193 -21.02 -11.43 16.87
C LYS A 193 -20.48 -10.18 16.18
N ILE A 194 -19.21 -9.85 16.36
CA ILE A 194 -18.55 -8.71 15.72
C ILE A 194 -18.05 -9.10 14.34
N GLU A 195 -18.51 -8.35 13.33
CA GLU A 195 -18.02 -8.37 11.96
C GLU A 195 -17.10 -7.18 11.74
N LEU A 196 -15.92 -7.40 11.14
CA LEU A 196 -15.07 -6.32 10.65
C LEU A 196 -15.57 -5.84 9.28
N ILE A 197 -15.69 -4.52 9.12
CA ILE A 197 -16.14 -3.91 7.87
C ILE A 197 -14.94 -3.44 7.06
N GLU A 198 -14.86 -3.87 5.81
CA GLU A 198 -13.79 -3.45 4.90
C GLU A 198 -13.90 -1.95 4.60
N THR A 199 -12.83 -1.21 4.85
CA THR A 199 -12.71 0.22 4.58
C THR A 199 -11.66 0.46 3.51
N LEU A 200 -11.78 1.56 2.78
CA LEU A 200 -10.75 1.99 1.84
C LEU A 200 -9.46 2.29 2.62
N ARG A 201 -8.33 1.66 2.25
CA ARG A 201 -7.05 1.86 2.94
C ARG A 201 -6.59 3.33 2.82
N HIS A 202 -6.20 3.95 3.93
CA HIS A 202 -5.51 5.24 3.92
C HIS A 202 -4.03 5.05 4.18
N HIS A 203 -3.19 5.59 3.30
CA HIS A 203 -1.77 5.88 3.53
C HIS A 203 -1.59 7.29 4.13
N ALA A 204 -2.43 7.72 5.08
CA ALA A 204 -2.23 9.00 5.75
C ALA A 204 -1.20 8.78 6.83
N MET A 205 -0.06 9.43 6.65
CA MET A 205 0.99 9.59 7.64
C MET A 205 0.39 10.01 9.00
N GLY A 206 0.60 9.18 10.02
CA GLY A 206 0.73 9.65 11.41
C GLY A 206 -0.47 9.53 12.35
N GLU A 207 -1.63 9.01 11.96
CA GLU A 207 -2.80 8.94 12.86
C GLU A 207 -3.33 7.51 13.07
N ASN A 208 -3.77 7.24 14.30
CA ASN A 208 -4.30 5.95 14.77
C ASN A 208 -5.25 5.32 13.75
N ILE A 209 -5.00 4.09 13.34
CA ILE A 209 -5.86 3.41 12.39
C ILE A 209 -7.08 2.83 13.13
N PHE A 210 -8.26 3.28 12.70
CA PHE A 210 -9.54 2.86 13.24
C PHE A 210 -10.19 1.77 12.39
N GLN A 211 -10.94 0.87 13.04
CA GLN A 211 -11.67 -0.20 12.38
C GLN A 211 -13.17 -0.05 12.62
N ILE A 212 -13.95 0.05 11.53
CA ILE A 212 -15.40 -0.01 11.59
C ILE A 212 -15.80 -1.46 11.89
N ILE A 213 -16.64 -1.62 12.91
CA ILE A 213 -17.16 -2.91 13.34
C ILE A 213 -18.68 -2.88 13.32
N LYS A 214 -19.27 -4.06 13.16
CA LYS A 214 -20.71 -4.26 13.16
C LYS A 214 -21.09 -5.39 14.09
N LYS A 215 -22.16 -5.21 14.87
CA LYS A 215 -22.76 -6.24 15.72
C LYS A 215 -24.27 -6.22 15.50
N GLY A 216 -24.83 -7.32 14.98
CA GLY A 216 -26.22 -7.33 14.52
C GLY A 216 -26.43 -6.30 13.40
N ASN A 217 -27.35 -5.35 13.56
CA ASN A 217 -27.62 -4.30 12.57
C ASN A 217 -27.01 -2.94 12.93
N LYS A 218 -26.13 -2.90 13.93
CA LYS A 218 -25.54 -1.66 14.45
C LYS A 218 -24.05 -1.61 14.20
N PHE A 219 -23.53 -0.40 14.00
CA PHE A 219 -22.15 -0.11 13.66
C PHE A 219 -21.50 0.74 14.74
N GLY A 220 -20.21 0.51 14.94
CA GLY A 220 -19.32 1.28 15.81
C GLY A 220 -17.91 1.32 15.25
N ILE A 221 -16.99 1.94 16.00
CA ILE A 221 -15.57 2.04 15.64
C ILE A 221 -14.73 1.71 16.87
N ILE A 222 -13.71 0.87 16.67
CA ILE A 222 -12.68 0.58 17.67
C ILE A 222 -11.29 0.95 17.16
N ASN A 223 -10.37 1.20 18.08
CA ASN A 223 -8.94 1.31 17.78
C ASN A 223 -8.21 -0.02 18.00
N SER A 224 -6.91 -0.05 17.72
CA SER A 224 -6.04 -1.24 17.81
C SER A 224 -5.79 -1.73 19.25
N LYS A 225 -6.20 -0.95 20.26
CA LYS A 225 -6.22 -1.34 21.68
C LYS A 225 -7.56 -1.97 22.09
N ASN A 226 -8.48 -2.17 21.14
CA ASN A 226 -9.87 -2.58 21.38
C ASN A 226 -10.68 -1.58 22.22
N GLU A 227 -10.29 -0.31 22.23
CA GLU A 227 -11.08 0.75 22.86
C GLU A 227 -12.18 1.19 21.89
N THR A 228 -13.40 1.32 22.39
CA THR A 228 -14.53 1.83 21.60
C THR A 228 -14.42 3.34 21.44
N ILE A 229 -14.18 3.79 20.21
CA ILE A 229 -14.14 5.21 19.84
C ILE A 229 -15.55 5.71 19.51
N ILE A 230 -16.31 4.90 18.75
CA ILE A 230 -17.71 5.17 18.44
C ILE A 230 -18.53 3.96 18.88
N PRO A 231 -19.53 4.11 19.78
CA PRO A 231 -20.32 2.99 20.28
C PRO A 231 -21.14 2.32 19.17
N ILE A 232 -21.37 1.01 19.33
CA ILE A 232 -22.10 0.18 18.36
C ILE A 232 -23.62 0.41 18.46
N ILE A 233 -24.07 1.63 18.15
CA ILE A 233 -25.48 2.07 18.28
C ILE A 233 -26.06 2.66 16.99
N TYR A 234 -25.21 2.97 16.01
CA TYR A 234 -25.59 3.63 14.77
C TYR A 234 -26.06 2.62 13.72
N ASP A 235 -27.01 3.03 12.88
CA ASP A 235 -27.54 2.20 11.79
C ASP A 235 -26.52 2.05 10.65
N GLU A 236 -25.62 3.02 10.49
CA GLU A 236 -24.59 3.03 9.47
C GLU A 236 -23.43 3.94 9.89
N ILE A 237 -22.20 3.56 9.53
CA ILE A 237 -21.01 4.40 9.65
C ILE A 237 -20.21 4.31 8.35
N LYS A 238 -19.82 5.45 7.80
CA LYS A 238 -18.97 5.57 6.60
C LYS A 238 -17.86 6.57 6.85
N SER A 239 -16.66 6.32 6.33
CA SER A 239 -15.61 7.33 6.31
C SER A 239 -15.91 8.42 5.27
N SER A 240 -15.54 9.66 5.59
CA SER A 240 -15.53 10.76 4.62
C SER A 240 -14.38 10.60 3.62
N GLN A 241 -14.51 11.18 2.43
CA GLN A 241 -13.45 11.12 1.40
C GLN A 241 -12.13 11.75 1.86
N ASN A 242 -12.20 12.77 2.70
CA ASN A 242 -11.04 13.43 3.31
C ASN A 242 -10.63 12.79 4.64
N TRP A 243 -11.32 11.73 5.08
CA TRP A 243 -11.07 10.95 6.30
C TRP A 243 -11.06 11.71 7.63
N ARG A 244 -11.43 12.99 7.65
CA ARG A 244 -11.53 13.81 8.86
C ARG A 244 -12.77 13.53 9.69
N TYR A 245 -13.78 12.93 9.08
CA TYR A 245 -15.07 12.66 9.71
C TYR A 245 -15.58 11.28 9.35
N PHE A 246 -16.36 10.71 10.26
CA PHE A 246 -17.26 9.61 10.02
C PHE A 246 -18.67 10.16 9.83
N ILE A 247 -19.30 9.77 8.73
CA ILE A 247 -20.71 10.01 8.47
C ILE A 247 -21.47 8.89 9.17
N ILE A 248 -22.32 9.27 10.12
CA ILE A 248 -23.15 8.34 10.88
C ILE A 248 -24.61 8.45 10.46
N LYS A 249 -25.35 7.35 10.55
CA LYS A 249 -26.80 7.33 10.37
C LYS A 249 -27.49 6.77 11.60
N GLN A 250 -28.55 7.43 12.03
CA GLN A 250 -29.42 6.96 13.11
C GLN A 250 -30.86 7.38 12.83
N ASN A 251 -31.80 6.45 12.89
CA ASN A 251 -33.24 6.71 12.68
C ASN A 251 -33.52 7.49 11.37
N ASN A 252 -32.86 7.10 10.28
CA ASN A 252 -32.93 7.76 8.96
C ASN A 252 -32.38 9.19 8.88
N LYS A 253 -31.73 9.68 9.92
CA LYS A 253 -31.03 10.97 9.92
C LYS A 253 -29.52 10.78 9.94
N ILE A 254 -28.82 11.76 9.39
CA ILE A 254 -27.37 11.74 9.20
C ILE A 254 -26.73 12.75 10.14
N GLY A 255 -25.61 12.34 10.75
CA GLY A 255 -24.75 13.18 11.60
C GLY A 255 -23.28 13.02 11.22
N LEU A 256 -22.41 13.71 11.96
CA LEU A 256 -20.96 13.66 11.79
C LEU A 256 -20.26 13.46 13.13
N ILE A 257 -19.27 12.56 13.12
CA ILE A 257 -18.33 12.36 14.21
C ILE A 257 -16.92 12.63 13.65
N ASN A 258 -16.05 13.34 14.36
CA ASN A 258 -14.67 13.55 13.91
C ASN A 258 -13.78 12.31 14.21
N VAL A 259 -12.53 12.31 13.75
CA VAL A 259 -11.58 11.20 13.99
C VAL A 259 -11.30 10.91 15.46
N ASN A 260 -11.51 11.89 16.36
CA ASN A 260 -11.33 11.73 17.80
C ASN A 260 -12.55 11.08 18.49
N GLY A 261 -13.63 10.78 17.75
CA GLY A 261 -14.87 10.24 18.30
C GLY A 261 -15.84 11.32 18.83
N THR A 262 -15.53 12.61 18.67
CA THR A 262 -16.43 13.70 19.09
C THR A 262 -17.57 13.86 18.08
N LEU A 263 -18.81 13.81 18.58
CA LEU A 263 -20.01 14.09 17.78
C LEU A 263 -20.06 15.58 17.43
N THR A 264 -19.64 15.93 16.21
CA THR A 264 -19.62 17.32 15.74
C THR A 264 -20.96 17.78 15.22
N LYS A 265 -21.76 16.85 14.68
CA LYS A 265 -23.13 17.10 14.23
C LYS A 265 -24.05 15.96 14.61
N GLU A 266 -25.09 16.30 15.37
CA GLU A 266 -26.17 15.39 15.72
C GLU A 266 -26.85 14.80 14.48
N PRO A 267 -27.35 13.55 14.54
CA PRO A 267 -28.06 12.92 13.44
C PRO A 267 -29.46 13.51 13.28
N ILE A 268 -29.55 14.71 12.72
CA ILE A 268 -30.80 15.43 12.44
C ILE A 268 -30.95 15.82 10.96
N TYR A 269 -29.91 15.58 10.15
CA TYR A 269 -29.85 16.00 8.76
C TYR A 269 -30.43 14.94 7.83
N ASP A 270 -31.08 15.36 6.75
CA ASP A 270 -31.65 14.47 5.74
C ASP A 270 -30.59 14.02 4.72
N SER A 271 -29.61 14.87 4.44
CA SER A 271 -28.47 14.54 3.60
C SER A 271 -27.24 15.39 3.96
N ILE A 272 -26.06 14.82 3.76
CA ILE A 272 -24.78 15.51 3.90
C ILE A 272 -24.02 15.41 2.57
N GLU A 273 -23.49 16.53 2.10
CA GLU A 273 -22.68 16.61 0.90
C GLU A 273 -21.29 17.14 1.25
N LEU A 274 -20.29 16.27 1.14
CA LEU A 274 -18.89 16.62 1.40
C LEU A 274 -18.32 17.38 0.19
N ARG A 275 -17.76 18.57 0.44
CA ARG A 275 -16.95 19.32 -0.53
C ARG A 275 -15.49 19.31 -0.10
N LYS A 276 -14.61 19.82 -0.96
CA LYS A 276 -13.16 19.91 -0.69
C LYS A 276 -12.85 20.79 0.53
N GLU A 277 -13.62 21.87 0.72
CA GLU A 277 -13.32 22.89 1.73
C GLU A 277 -14.36 22.99 2.86
N PHE A 278 -15.56 22.47 2.63
CA PHE A 278 -16.67 22.53 3.59
C PHE A 278 -17.62 21.35 3.42
N ILE A 279 -18.60 21.26 4.30
CA ILE A 279 -19.68 20.28 4.27
C ILE A 279 -21.00 21.04 4.14
N VAL A 280 -21.87 20.58 3.24
CA VAL A 280 -23.25 21.08 3.13
C VAL A 280 -24.17 20.12 3.88
N LEU A 281 -24.89 20.66 4.86
CA LEU A 281 -25.79 19.93 5.73
C LEU A 281 -27.23 20.33 5.38
N LYS A 282 -28.06 19.39 4.91
CA LYS A 282 -29.40 19.68 4.39
C LYS A 282 -30.49 19.12 5.30
N ARG A 283 -31.52 19.92 5.55
CA ARG A 283 -32.74 19.53 6.26
C ARG A 283 -33.96 19.93 5.44
N LYS A 284 -34.96 19.07 5.40
CA LYS A 284 -36.20 19.31 4.66
C LYS A 284 -36.84 20.62 5.12
N ASN A 285 -37.17 21.50 4.17
CA ASN A 285 -37.82 22.80 4.40
C ASN A 285 -37.02 23.78 5.27
N ILE A 286 -35.70 23.60 5.42
CA ILE A 286 -34.81 24.51 6.12
C ILE A 286 -33.69 24.89 5.16
N LYS A 287 -33.19 26.13 5.25
CA LYS A 287 -32.03 26.57 4.48
C LYS A 287 -30.81 25.70 4.79
N ASP A 288 -30.07 25.34 3.76
CA ASP A 288 -28.82 24.57 3.89
C ASP A 288 -27.84 25.25 4.85
N GLU A 289 -27.22 24.43 5.70
CA GLU A 289 -26.16 24.85 6.61
C GLU A 289 -24.80 24.52 5.99
N ILE A 290 -23.85 25.46 6.08
CA ILE A 290 -22.47 25.27 5.65
C ILE A 290 -21.60 25.09 6.88
N TYR A 291 -20.89 23.97 6.95
CA TYR A 291 -19.96 23.65 8.03
C TYR A 291 -18.55 23.54 7.47
N SER A 292 -17.67 24.45 7.87
CA SER A 292 -16.26 24.43 7.50
C SER A 292 -15.54 23.30 8.23
N TYR A 293 -14.58 22.65 7.56
CA TYR A 293 -13.71 21.72 8.26
C TYR A 293 -12.90 22.45 9.33
N GLU A 294 -12.81 21.85 10.52
CA GLU A 294 -11.89 22.31 11.56
C GLU A 294 -10.46 21.92 11.14
N TYR A 295 -9.51 22.83 11.33
CA TYR A 295 -8.09 22.65 11.01
C TYR A 295 -7.31 22.27 12.26
#